data_AF-A0A7J6DRQ4-F1
#
_entry.id   AF-A0A7J6DRQ4-F1
#
_cell.length_a   1.000
_cell.length_b   1.000
_cell.length_c   1.000
_cell.angle_alpha   90.00
_cell.angle_beta   90.00
_cell.angle_gamma   90.00
#
_symmetry.space_group_name_H-M   'P 1'
#
loop_
_entity.id
_entity.type
_entity.pdbx_description
1 polymer ?
#
loop_
_entity_poly.entity_id
_entity_poly.type
_entity_poly.pdbx_seq_one_letter_code
_entity_poly.pdbx_strand_id
1 'polypeptide(L)' 'MMRDANSNEWLQMSHLWGANWCFVRGPLRGPFSVKLTTLSTGKALSARDVIPTNWSPKATYTSRLNFF' A
#
# COMPACT_ATOMS: atom_id res chain seq x y z
N MET A 1 -2.33 -3.97 3.08
CA MET A 1 -1.28 -3.61 4.06
C MET A 1 -0.37 -2.55 3.47
N MET A 2 0.26 -1.73 4.31
CA MET A 2 1.16 -0.65 3.92
C MET A 2 2.44 -0.68 4.75
N ARG A 3 3.56 -0.29 4.14
CA ARG A 3 4.87 -0.16 4.78
C ARG A 3 5.51 1.14 4.33
N ASP A 4 6.04 1.92 5.26
CA ASP A 4 6.78 3.15 5.00
C ASP A 4 8.30 2.92 4.86
N ALA A 5 9.04 3.95 4.49
CA ALA A 5 10.47 3.86 4.24
C ALA A 5 11.31 3.52 5.48
N ASN A 6 10.81 3.89 6.67
CA ASN A 6 11.55 3.74 7.92
C ASN A 6 11.18 2.48 8.69
N SER A 7 10.27 1.65 8.15
CA SER A 7 9.85 0.40 8.79
C SER A 7 10.03 -0.78 7.86
N ASN A 8 10.42 -1.91 8.45
CA ASN A 8 10.39 -3.21 7.77
C ASN A 8 9.06 -3.94 7.99
N GLU A 9 8.14 -3.38 8.78
CA GLU A 9 6.89 -4.01 9.16
C GLU A 9 5.74 -3.68 8.19
N TRP A 10 4.94 -4.70 7.89
CA TRP A 10 3.68 -4.52 7.14
C TRP A 10 2.56 -4.18 8.11
N LEU A 11 2.00 -2.99 7.98
CA LEU A 11 0.91 -2.52 8.81
C LEU A 11 -0.43 -2.71 8.12
N GLN A 12 -1.43 -3.11 8.88
CA GLN A 12 -2.78 -3.29 8.37
C GLN A 12 -3.41 -1.93 8.06
N MET A 13 -4.08 -1.86 6.91
CA MET A 13 -4.93 -0.72 6.54
C MET A 13 -6.36 -1.05 6.94
N SER A 14 -7.15 -0.04 7.29
CA SER A 14 -8.57 -0.23 7.56
C SER A 14 -9.34 -0.23 6.24
N HIS A 15 -10.21 -1.21 6.04
CA HIS A 15 -11.14 -1.24 4.92
C HIS A 15 -12.24 -0.21 5.16
N LEU A 16 -12.56 0.59 4.14
CA LEU A 16 -13.67 1.54 4.21
C LEU A 16 -14.87 1.01 3.43
N TRP A 17 -14.74 0.93 2.10
CA TRP A 17 -15.79 0.47 1.19
C TRP A 17 -15.21 0.13 -0.18
N GLY A 18 -15.76 -0.88 -0.86
CA GLY A 18 -15.27 -1.30 -2.18
C GLY A 18 -13.75 -1.54 -2.17
N ALA A 19 -13.03 -0.90 -3.10
CA ALA A 19 -11.57 -0.94 -3.20
C ALA A 19 -10.86 0.18 -2.40
N ASN A 20 -11.55 0.86 -1.48
CA ASN A 20 -10.99 1.96 -0.69
C ASN A 20 -10.51 1.47 0.67
N TRP A 21 -9.27 1.84 0.98
CA TRP A 21 -8.58 1.50 2.22
C TRP A 21 -7.95 2.77 2.79
N CYS A 22 -7.97 2.92 4.11
CA CYS A 22 -7.31 4.04 4.78
C CYS A 22 -6.16 3.56 5.67
N PHE A 23 -5.15 4.43 5.77
CA PHE A 23 -4.02 4.24 6.65
C PHE A 23 -3.78 5.56 7.38
N VAL A 24 -4.08 5.58 8.68
CA VAL A 24 -4.00 6.78 9.50
C VAL A 24 -2.84 6.62 10.48
N ARG A 25 -1.76 7.35 10.23
CA ARG A 25 -0.58 7.48 11.10
C ARG A 25 0.05 8.87 10.91
N GLY A 26 1.01 9.23 11.74
CA GLY A 26 1.73 10.49 11.60
C GLY A 26 3.12 10.45 12.24
N PRO A 27 4.12 11.15 11.65
CA PRO A 27 4.12 11.70 10.28
C PRO A 27 4.29 10.59 9.22
N LEU A 28 3.52 10.67 8.11
CA LEU A 28 3.66 9.74 6.98
C LEU A 28 4.82 10.16 6.08
N ARG A 29 5.87 9.33 6.01
CA ARG A 29 7.05 9.58 5.18
C ARG A 29 7.24 8.47 4.16
N GLY A 30 7.12 8.83 2.88
CA GLY A 30 7.38 7.90 1.79
C GLY A 30 8.87 7.60 1.58
N PRO A 31 9.21 6.70 0.63
CA PRO A 31 8.27 5.96 -0.20
C PRO A 31 7.42 4.96 0.59
N PHE A 32 6.27 4.60 0.03
CA PHE A 32 5.41 3.56 0.60
C PHE A 32 5.31 2.36 -0.32
N SER A 33 5.36 1.19 0.31
CA SER A 33 5.07 -0.10 -0.29
C SER A 33 3.66 -0.54 0.07
N VAL A 34 2.97 -1.19 -0.87
CA VAL A 34 1.61 -1.72 -0.68
C VAL A 34 1.62 -3.22 -0.91
N LYS A 35 0.99 -3.97 0.00
CA LYS A 35 0.76 -5.42 -0.14
C LYS A 35 -0.73 -5.69 -0.21
N LEU A 36 -1.15 -6.29 -1.33
CA LEU A 36 -2.50 -6.76 -1.58
C LEU A 36 -2.56 -8.26 -1.29
N THR A 37 -3.64 -8.69 -0.64
CA THR A 37 -3.93 -10.11 -0.41
C THR A 37 -5.33 -10.39 -0.91
N THR A 38 -5.49 -11.35 -1.80
CA THR A 38 -6.81 -11.81 -2.24
C THR A 38 -7.49 -12.56 -1.10
N LEU A 39 -8.73 -12.19 -0.76
CA LEU A 39 -9.46 -12.85 0.32
C LEU A 39 -9.88 -14.28 -0.05
N SER A 40 -10.18 -14.53 -1.32
CA SER A 40 -10.66 -15.83 -1.80
C SER A 40 -9.57 -16.90 -1.91
N THR A 41 -8.34 -16.51 -2.28
CA THR A 41 -7.26 -17.48 -2.52
C THR A 41 -6.08 -17.34 -1.55
N GLY A 42 -6.07 -16.30 -0.71
CA GLY A 42 -4.95 -15.99 0.18
C GLY A 42 -3.66 -15.55 -0.53
N LYS A 43 -3.62 -15.53 -1.87
CA LYS A 43 -2.47 -15.05 -2.65
C LYS A 43 -2.18 -13.59 -2.31
N ALA A 44 -0.90 -13.26 -2.19
CA ALA A 44 -0.45 -11.90 -1.89
C ALA A 44 0.53 -11.37 -2.94
N LEU A 45 0.45 -10.08 -3.20
CA LEU A 45 1.29 -9.34 -4.12
C LEU A 45 1.82 -8.08 -3.42
N SER A 46 3.14 -7.86 -3.47
CA SER A 46 3.78 -6.73 -2.80
C SER A 46 4.41 -5.78 -3.82
N ALA A 47 3.84 -4.59 -3.96
CA ALA A 47 4.39 -3.50 -4.74
C ALA A 47 5.29 -2.64 -3.84
N ARG A 48 6.61 -2.74 -4.04
CA ARG A 48 7.60 -2.00 -3.25
C ARG A 48 7.75 -0.58 -3.78
N ASP A 49 7.80 0.38 -2.86
CA ASP A 49 8.10 1.79 -3.09
C ASP A 49 7.29 2.43 -4.23
N VAL A 50 6.04 1.96 -4.40
CA VAL A 50 5.15 2.35 -5.50
C VAL A 50 4.61 3.77 -5.33
N ILE A 51 4.45 4.24 -4.09
CA ILE A 51 4.10 5.63 -3.79
C ILE A 51 5.40 6.35 -3.40
N PRO A 52 5.89 7.32 -4.18
CA PRO A 52 7.22 7.92 -3.98
C PRO A 52 7.26 8.87 -2.79
N THR A 53 8.46 9.33 -2.40
CA THR A 53 8.64 10.28 -1.28
C THR A 53 7.90 11.60 -1.50
N ASN A 54 7.89 12.12 -2.72
CA ASN A 54 7.23 13.37 -3.13
C ASN A 54 5.77 13.15 -3.55
N TRP A 55 5.08 12.20 -2.92
CA TRP A 55 3.70 11.90 -3.24
C TRP A 55 2.79 13.11 -3.01
N SER A 56 1.71 13.19 -3.79
CA SER A 56 0.71 14.23 -3.65
C SER A 56 -0.69 13.62 -3.50
N PRO A 57 -1.58 14.27 -2.73
CA PRO A 57 -2.98 13.86 -2.68
C PRO A 57 -3.60 13.84 -4.09
N LYS A 58 -4.51 12.89 -4.33
CA LYS A 58 -5.22 12.68 -5.61
C LYS A 58 -4.34 12.20 -6.78
N ALA A 59 -3.05 11.96 -6.58
CA ALA A 59 -2.21 11.31 -7.59
C ALA A 59 -2.50 9.81 -7.69
N THR A 60 -2.26 9.25 -8.87
CA THR A 60 -2.30 7.80 -9.12
C THR A 60 -0.88 7.29 -9.37
N TYR A 61 -0.53 6.18 -8.69
CA TYR A 61 0.76 5.52 -8.82
C TYR A 61 0.54 4.07 -9.27
N THR A 62 1.24 3.65 -10.32
CA THR A 62 1.00 2.36 -10.99
C THR A 62 2.19 1.42 -10.82
N SER A 63 1.90 0.17 -10.43
CA SER A 63 2.88 -0.93 -10.42
C SER A 63 2.69 -1.81 -11.67
N ARG A 64 3.77 -2.45 -12.14
CA ARG A 64 3.75 -3.43 -13.25
C ARG A 64 3.50 -4.86 -12.79
N LEU A 65 3.08 -5.06 -11.54
CA LEU A 65 2.84 -6.36 -10.93
C LEU A 65 1.38 -6.79 -11.13
N ASN A 66 1.15 -8.10 -11.30
CA ASN A 66 -0.19 -8.68 -11.41
C ASN A 66 -0.29 -10.01 -10.62
N PHE A 67 -1.50 -10.44 -10.32
CA PHE A 67 -1.77 -11.79 -9.83
C PHE A 67 -1.80 -12.75 -11.02
N PHE A 68 -1.08 -13.86 -10.89
CA PHE A 68 -1.10 -14.98 -11.84
C PHE A 68 -1.92 -16.13 -11.27
#